data_AF-A0A2W7KRD0-F1
#
_entry.id   AF-A0A2W7KRD0-F1
#
_cell.length_a   1.000
_cell.length_b   1.000
_cell.length_c   1.000
_cell.angle_alpha   90.00
_cell.angle_beta   90.00
_cell.angle_gamma   90.00
#
_symmetry.space_group_name_H-M   'P 1'
#
loop_
_entity.id
_entity.type
_entity.pdbx_description
1 polymer ?
#
loop_
_entity_poly.entity_id
_entity_poly.type
_entity_poly.pdbx_seq_one_letter_code
_entity_poly.pdbx_strand_id
1 'polypeptide(L)'
;MIIHFSPIGVVDGNDYLITVEGDTIYIDGEEFDFSPIGLGDKLPAEACSPNFFQEKSFVTRGANGIELTVKLPHGPNAPYERRFMGSVTVTQDGDVPLPPYDTPAGSTTELELSPDSEPAQDGKNGDN
;
A
#
# COMPACT_ATOMS: atom_id res chain seq x y z
N MET A 1 -9.71 9.75 5.78
CA MET A 1 -10.17 8.83 4.71
C MET A 1 -9.58 7.45 4.95
N ILE A 2 -10.30 6.36 4.66
CA ILE A 2 -9.83 4.97 4.77
C ILE A 2 -9.78 4.38 3.37
N ILE A 3 -8.60 3.93 2.95
CA ILE A 3 -8.37 3.37 1.62
C ILE A 3 -8.00 1.90 1.78
N HIS A 4 -8.83 1.01 1.24
CA HIS A 4 -8.54 -0.41 1.13
C HIS A 4 -7.87 -0.69 -0.21
N PHE A 5 -6.87 -1.54 -0.22
CA PHE A 5 -6.13 -1.90 -1.42
C PHE A 5 -6.42 -3.33 -1.84
N SER A 6 -6.90 -3.50 -3.08
CA SER A 6 -7.12 -4.80 -3.68
C SER A 6 -6.00 -5.09 -4.68
N PRO A 7 -5.08 -6.05 -4.40
CA PRO A 7 -3.98 -6.35 -5.31
C PRO A 7 -4.49 -6.91 -6.64
N ILE A 8 -3.94 -6.40 -7.75
CA ILE A 8 -4.21 -6.91 -9.11
C ILE A 8 -2.88 -7.17 -9.82
N GLY A 9 -2.64 -8.42 -10.20
CA GLY A 9 -1.47 -8.78 -11.00
C GLY A 9 -1.60 -8.25 -12.42
N VAL A 10 -0.64 -7.45 -12.85
CA VAL A 10 -0.57 -6.87 -14.21
C VAL A 10 0.80 -7.14 -14.82
N VAL A 11 0.80 -7.58 -16.09
CA VAL A 11 2.04 -7.97 -16.80
C VAL A 11 2.72 -6.74 -17.42
N ASP A 12 1.92 -5.81 -17.96
CA ASP A 12 2.34 -4.54 -18.56
C ASP A 12 1.63 -3.38 -17.85
N GLY A 13 1.95 -3.17 -16.57
CA GLY A 13 1.44 -2.08 -15.75
C GLY A 13 2.55 -1.14 -15.30
N ASN A 14 2.17 0.08 -14.89
CA ASN A 14 3.05 1.01 -14.22
C ASN A 14 2.59 1.19 -12.77
N ASP A 15 3.51 1.65 -11.92
CA ASP A 15 3.13 2.20 -10.63
C ASP A 15 2.33 3.49 -10.82
N TYR A 16 1.49 3.84 -9.85
CA TYR A 16 0.78 5.12 -9.82
C TYR A 16 1.03 5.82 -8.50
N LEU A 17 0.75 7.12 -8.46
CA LEU A 17 0.73 7.91 -7.23
C LEU A 17 -0.68 8.00 -6.66
N ILE A 18 -0.80 8.03 -5.33
CA ILE A 18 -2.04 8.41 -4.65
C ILE A 18 -1.77 9.58 -3.71
N THR A 19 -2.54 10.65 -3.87
CA THR A 19 -2.54 11.80 -2.96
C THR A 19 -3.96 12.03 -2.46
N VAL A 20 -4.12 12.41 -1.19
CA VAL A 20 -5.43 12.71 -0.59
C VAL A 20 -5.45 14.15 -0.10
N GLU A 21 -6.54 14.85 -0.39
CA GLU A 21 -6.82 16.18 0.14
C GLU A 21 -8.28 16.23 0.65
N GLY A 22 -8.44 16.13 1.96
CA GLY A 22 -9.74 16.09 2.62
C GLY A 22 -10.57 14.86 2.24
N ASP A 23 -11.68 15.11 1.52
CA ASP A 23 -12.59 14.10 0.97
C ASP A 23 -12.30 13.80 -0.52
N THR A 24 -11.25 14.38 -1.09
CA THR A 24 -10.82 14.17 -2.48
C THR A 24 -9.58 13.27 -2.52
N ILE A 25 -9.56 12.35 -3.48
CA ILE A 25 -8.40 11.51 -3.77
C ILE A 25 -7.94 11.75 -5.21
N TYR A 26 -6.62 11.84 -5.39
CA TYR A 26 -5.96 11.94 -6.67
C TYR A 26 -5.24 10.63 -6.94
N ILE A 27 -5.55 9.96 -8.05
CA ILE A 27 -4.88 8.71 -8.46
C ILE A 27 -4.22 8.97 -9.81
N ASP A 28 -2.89 8.95 -9.85
CA ASP A 28 -2.09 9.30 -11.02
C ASP A 28 -2.42 10.70 -11.61
N GLY A 29 -2.87 11.61 -10.75
CA GLY A 29 -3.32 12.95 -11.13
C GLY A 29 -4.79 13.05 -11.56
N GLU A 30 -5.54 11.94 -11.63
CA GLU A 30 -6.99 11.96 -11.83
C GLU A 30 -7.72 12.26 -10.51
N GLU A 31 -8.55 13.30 -10.51
CA GLU A 31 -9.28 13.79 -9.33
C GLU A 31 -10.60 13.03 -9.12
N PHE A 32 -10.83 12.57 -7.89
CA PHE A 32 -12.11 12.02 -7.46
C PHE A 32 -12.59 12.73 -6.19
N ASP A 33 -13.53 13.66 -6.37
CA ASP A 33 -14.17 14.39 -5.27
C ASP A 33 -15.34 13.58 -4.69
N PHE A 34 -15.23 13.24 -3.40
CA PHE A 34 -16.29 12.57 -2.65
C PHE A 34 -16.93 13.46 -1.59
N SER A 35 -16.61 14.75 -1.57
CA SER A 35 -17.29 15.77 -0.77
C SER A 35 -18.84 15.71 -0.85
N PRO A 36 -19.48 15.43 -2.00
CA PRO A 36 -20.95 15.36 -2.07
C PRO A 36 -21.57 14.11 -1.42
N ILE A 37 -20.78 13.09 -1.06
CA ILE A 37 -21.31 11.88 -0.39
C ILE A 37 -21.65 12.23 1.06
N GLY A 38 -22.92 12.05 1.44
CA GLY A 38 -23.39 12.27 2.80
C GLY A 38 -23.12 11.08 3.73
N LEU A 39 -23.24 11.31 5.04
CA LEU A 39 -23.07 10.25 6.03
C LEU A 39 -24.12 9.13 5.83
N GLY A 40 -23.65 7.91 5.64
CA GLY A 40 -24.48 6.73 5.36
C GLY A 40 -24.77 6.49 3.88
N ASP A 41 -24.40 7.42 3.00
CA ASP A 41 -24.52 7.24 1.56
C ASP A 41 -23.49 6.24 1.03
N LYS A 42 -23.85 5.63 -0.10
CA LYS A 42 -23.01 4.69 -0.85
C LYS A 42 -23.00 5.08 -2.31
N LEU A 43 -21.82 5.30 -2.87
CA LEU A 43 -21.60 5.49 -4.30
C LEU A 43 -20.99 4.21 -4.88
N PRO A 44 -21.59 3.59 -5.90
CA PRO A 44 -20.96 2.46 -6.58
C PRO A 44 -19.64 2.89 -7.23
N ALA A 45 -18.58 2.09 -7.06
CA ALA A 45 -17.25 2.37 -7.61
C ALA A 45 -17.24 2.50 -9.14
N GLU A 46 -18.14 1.80 -9.82
CA GLU A 46 -18.32 1.86 -11.29
C GLU A 46 -18.72 3.27 -11.78
N ALA A 47 -19.30 4.10 -10.91
CA ALA A 47 -19.64 5.49 -11.24
C ALA A 47 -18.43 6.45 -11.20
N CYS A 48 -17.29 6.00 -10.67
CA CYS A 48 -16.05 6.77 -10.60
C CYS A 48 -15.18 6.51 -11.84
N SER A 49 -14.31 5.49 -11.76
CA SER A 49 -13.45 5.04 -12.86
C SER A 49 -13.17 3.53 -12.72
N PRO A 50 -13.53 2.68 -13.69
CA PRO A 50 -13.27 1.24 -13.62
C PRO A 50 -11.77 0.90 -13.69
N ASN A 51 -10.92 1.86 -14.10
CA ASN A 51 -9.47 1.69 -14.14
C ASN A 51 -8.85 1.60 -12.74
N PHE A 52 -9.33 2.42 -11.80
CA PHE A 52 -8.74 2.56 -10.46
C PHE A 52 -9.58 1.91 -9.36
N PHE A 53 -10.90 1.81 -9.55
CA PHE A 53 -11.80 1.26 -8.53
C PHE A 53 -12.29 -0.13 -8.93
N GLN A 54 -12.52 -0.98 -7.93
CA GLN A 54 -13.06 -2.31 -8.13
C GLN A 54 -14.57 -2.21 -8.42
N GLU A 55 -15.01 -2.73 -9.57
CA GLU A 55 -16.41 -2.63 -10.03
C GLU A 55 -17.42 -3.13 -8.99
N LYS A 56 -17.06 -4.15 -8.20
CA LYS A 56 -17.95 -4.72 -7.17
C LYS A 56 -17.89 -4.02 -5.80
N SER A 57 -17.18 -2.89 -5.70
CA SER A 57 -17.00 -2.15 -4.46
C SER A 57 -17.85 -0.88 -4.42
N PHE A 58 -17.98 -0.30 -3.22
CA PHE A 58 -18.70 0.94 -2.99
C PHE A 58 -17.78 1.92 -2.24
N VAL A 59 -17.89 3.20 -2.58
CA VAL A 59 -17.39 4.30 -1.77
C VAL A 59 -18.48 4.64 -0.77
N THR A 60 -18.17 4.60 0.53
CA THR A 60 -19.15 4.83 1.59
C THR A 60 -18.63 5.87 2.56
N ARG A 61 -19.52 6.73 3.08
CA ARG A 61 -19.15 7.67 4.13
C ARG A 61 -19.70 7.22 5.47
N GLY A 62 -18.81 6.81 6.36
CA GLY A 62 -19.13 6.43 7.73
C GLY A 62 -18.78 7.52 8.74
N ALA A 63 -18.95 7.21 10.03
CA ALA A 63 -18.60 8.12 11.12
C ALA A 63 -17.09 8.46 11.17
N ASN A 64 -16.25 7.59 10.62
CA ASN A 64 -14.79 7.76 10.56
C ASN A 64 -14.31 8.40 9.24
N GLY A 65 -15.25 8.92 8.43
CA GLY A 65 -14.98 9.51 7.11
C GLY A 65 -15.28 8.55 5.97
N ILE A 66 -14.69 8.84 4.81
CA ILE A 66 -14.89 8.10 3.57
C ILE A 66 -14.07 6.82 3.56
N GLU A 67 -14.70 5.70 3.20
CA GLU A 67 -14.12 4.37 3.05
C GLU A 67 -14.34 3.86 1.61
N LEU A 68 -13.27 3.38 0.97
CA LEU A 68 -13.28 2.92 -0.42
C LEU A 68 -12.26 1.81 -0.68
N THR A 69 -12.39 1.13 -1.82
CA THR A 69 -11.40 0.14 -2.29
C THR A 69 -10.79 0.57 -3.63
N VAL A 70 -9.47 0.67 -3.66
CA VAL A 70 -8.66 0.99 -4.86
C VAL A 70 -7.94 -0.27 -5.34
N LYS A 71 -7.88 -0.44 -6.66
CA LYS A 71 -7.12 -1.50 -7.32
C LYS A 71 -5.63 -1.18 -7.23
N LEU A 72 -4.85 -2.06 -6.61
CA LEU A 72 -3.40 -1.93 -6.45
C LEU A 72 -2.66 -2.82 -7.48
N PRO A 73 -2.27 -2.28 -8.65
CA PRO A 73 -1.53 -3.02 -9.66
C PRO A 73 -0.15 -3.38 -9.11
N HIS A 74 0.31 -4.58 -9.45
CA HIS A 74 1.62 -5.05 -9.04
C HIS A 74 2.26 -5.92 -10.12
N GLY A 75 3.59 -5.85 -10.20
CA GLY A 75 4.38 -6.66 -11.11
C GLY A 75 4.48 -8.12 -10.66
N PRO A 76 5.05 -9.00 -11.51
CA PRO A 76 5.21 -10.42 -11.23
C PRO A 76 6.13 -10.70 -10.01
N ASN A 77 7.07 -9.81 -9.70
CA ASN A 77 8.00 -9.91 -8.57
C ASN A 77 7.67 -8.89 -7.46
N ALA A 78 6.45 -8.37 -7.40
CA ALA A 78 6.03 -7.44 -6.35
C ALA A 78 6.30 -7.99 -4.94
N PRO A 79 6.75 -7.16 -3.98
CA PRO A 79 7.02 -7.60 -2.62
C PRO A 79 5.73 -8.02 -1.89
N TYR A 80 5.88 -8.76 -0.79
CA TYR A 80 4.75 -9.17 0.06
C TYR A 80 3.95 -7.96 0.56
N GLU A 81 4.63 -6.90 0.97
CA GLU A 81 4.03 -5.66 1.45
C GLU A 81 3.11 -4.99 0.41
N ARG A 82 3.40 -5.16 -0.88
CA ARG A 82 2.51 -4.67 -1.95
C ARG A 82 1.34 -5.61 -2.21
N ARG A 83 1.58 -6.92 -2.24
CA ARG A 83 0.52 -7.93 -2.47
C ARG A 83 -0.46 -8.03 -1.30
N PHE A 84 -0.06 -7.62 -0.11
CA PHE A 84 -0.84 -7.73 1.14
C PHE A 84 -0.86 -6.42 1.94
N MET A 85 -0.99 -5.28 1.26
CA MET A 85 -1.03 -3.96 1.91
C MET A 85 -2.20 -3.79 2.89
N GLY A 86 -3.37 -4.38 2.60
CA GLY A 86 -4.56 -4.21 3.43
C GLY A 86 -5.18 -2.82 3.26
N SER A 87 -5.28 -2.05 4.35
CA SER A 87 -5.92 -0.73 4.34
C SER A 87 -5.09 0.33 5.06
N VAL A 88 -5.17 1.56 4.58
CA VAL A 88 -4.48 2.73 5.11
C VAL A 88 -5.51 3.76 5.57
N THR A 89 -5.35 4.25 6.80
CA THR A 89 -6.13 5.37 7.31
C THR A 89 -5.33 6.65 7.11
N VAL A 90 -5.81 7.50 6.20
CA VAL A 90 -5.24 8.81 5.91
C VAL A 90 -5.85 9.82 6.88
N THR A 91 -5.01 10.34 7.78
CA THR A 91 -5.37 11.30 8.83
C THR A 91 -4.97 12.74 8.51
N GLN A 92 -4.10 12.92 7.52
CA GLN A 92 -3.59 14.22 7.05
C GLN A 92 -3.50 14.19 5.53
N ASP A 93 -3.67 15.36 4.92
CA ASP A 93 -3.53 15.54 3.49
C ASP A 93 -2.11 15.25 3.03
N GLY A 94 -1.98 14.64 1.85
CA GLY A 94 -0.70 14.33 1.23
C GLY A 94 -0.64 12.95 0.57
N ASP A 95 0.58 12.57 0.24
CA ASP A 95 0.89 11.33 -0.45
C ASP A 95 0.66 10.09 0.42
N VAL A 96 0.00 9.10 -0.17
CA VAL A 96 -0.21 7.80 0.47
C VAL A 96 0.98 6.91 0.13
N PRO A 97 1.75 6.44 1.13
CA PRO A 97 2.94 5.65 0.88
C PRO A 97 2.57 4.28 0.28
N LEU A 98 3.03 4.02 -0.94
CA LEU A 98 2.88 2.72 -1.60
C LEU A 98 4.24 2.00 -1.67
N PRO A 99 4.33 0.71 -1.30
CA PRO A 99 5.49 -0.14 -1.51
C PRO A 99 5.79 -0.25 -3.01
N PRO A 100 7.01 -0.65 -3.39
CA PRO A 100 7.42 -0.66 -4.79
C PRO A 100 6.59 -1.64 -5.63
N TYR A 101 6.32 -1.26 -6.89
CA TYR A 101 5.53 -2.04 -7.84
C TYR A 101 6.08 -3.44 -8.12
N ASP A 102 7.40 -3.57 -8.25
CA ASP A 102 8.13 -4.81 -8.48
C ASP A 102 9.39 -4.82 -7.62
N THR A 103 9.81 -5.98 -7.12
CA THR A 103 11.10 -6.10 -6.43
C THR A 103 12.16 -6.39 -7.49
N PRO A 104 13.11 -5.48 -7.77
CA PRO A 104 14.25 -5.85 -8.58
C PRO A 104 14.99 -6.99 -7.87
N ALA A 105 15.29 -8.07 -8.60
CA ALA A 105 15.97 -9.25 -8.09
C ALA A 105 17.31 -8.84 -7.43
N GLY A 106 17.29 -8.60 -6.12
CA GLY A 106 18.45 -8.04 -5.40
C GLY A 106 18.10 -7.34 -4.08
N SER A 107 16.86 -6.92 -3.83
CA SER A 107 16.46 -6.39 -2.50
C SER A 107 16.07 -7.51 -1.54
N THR A 108 17.03 -8.40 -1.24
CA THR A 108 17.02 -9.07 0.06
C THR A 108 17.28 -7.96 1.06
N THR A 109 16.24 -7.49 1.74
CA THR A 109 16.44 -6.83 3.03
C THR A 109 17.13 -7.86 3.90
N GLU A 110 18.44 -7.74 3.92
CA GLU A 110 19.34 -8.28 4.90
C GLU A 110 18.76 -7.81 6.24
N LEU A 111 17.97 -8.68 6.86
CA LEU A 111 17.85 -8.67 8.30
C LEU A 111 19.31 -8.92 8.73
N GLU A 112 20.07 -7.85 8.93
CA GLU A 112 21.39 -7.90 9.53
C GLU A 112 21.20 -8.53 10.91
N LEU A 113 21.19 -9.86 10.94
CA LEU A 113 21.63 -10.66 12.05
C LEU A 113 23.03 -10.15 12.30
N SER A 114 23.11 -9.17 13.20
CA SER A 114 24.33 -8.58 13.70
C SER A 114 25.30 -9.74 13.93
N PRO A 115 26.56 -9.69 13.46
CA PRO A 115 27.52 -10.68 13.88
C PRO A 115 27.59 -10.59 15.40
N ASP A 116 26.97 -11.55 16.10
CA ASP A 116 27.15 -11.75 17.52
C ASP A 116 28.65 -11.89 17.71
N SER A 117 29.20 -10.84 18.31
CA SER A 117 30.63 -10.65 18.46
C SER A 117 31.18 -11.85 19.21
N GLU A 118 32.15 -12.54 18.61
CA GLU A 118 32.99 -13.53 19.29
C GLU A 118 33.38 -13.02 20.68
N PRO A 119 33.03 -13.72 21.78
CA PRO A 119 33.77 -13.53 23.01
C PRO A 119 35.08 -14.32 22.90
N ALA A 120 36.15 -13.58 23.16
CA ALA A 120 37.54 -13.98 23.13
C ALA A 120 37.88 -15.25 23.94
N GLN A 121 38.81 -16.02 23.38
CA GLN A 121 39.95 -16.70 24.01
C GLN A 121 39.71 -17.41 25.36
N ASP A 122 39.53 -18.73 25.32
CA ASP A 122 39.86 -19.62 26.45
C ASP A 122 41.25 -20.23 26.20
N GLY A 123 42.23 -19.79 26.99
CA GLY A 123 43.61 -20.26 26.93
C GLY A 123 43.71 -21.71 27.38
N LYS A 124 44.06 -22.61 26.46
CA LYS A 124 44.45 -23.97 26.81
C LYS A 124 45.95 -24.04 27.03
N ASN A 125 46.33 -23.79 28.28
CA ASN A 125 47.58 -24.29 28.84
C ASN A 125 47.56 -25.83 28.82
N GLY A 126 48.66 -26.45 28.41
CA GLY A 126 49.01 -27.81 28.87
C GLY A 126 49.50 -28.79 27.81
N ASP A 127 50.78 -29.16 27.97
CA ASP A 127 51.36 -30.49 27.75
C ASP A 127 51.91 -30.84 26.35
N ASN A 128 53.23 -30.68 26.17
CA ASN A 128 54.20 -31.80 26.16
C ASN A 128 55.60 -31.34 25.69
#